data_AF-A0A7D9DDH5-F1
#
_entry.id   AF-A0A7D9DDH5-F1
#
_cell.length_a   1.000
_cell.length_b   1.000
_cell.length_c   1.000
_cell.angle_alpha   90.00
_cell.angle_beta   90.00
_cell.angle_gamma   90.00
#
_symmetry.space_group_name_H-M   'P 1'
#
loop_
_entity.id
_entity.type
_entity.pdbx_description
1 polymer ?
#
loop_
_entity_poly.entity_id
_entity_poly.type
_entity_poly.pdbx_seq_one_letter_code
_entity_poly.pdbx_strand_id
1 'polypeptide(L)'
;QPCAEEPCKNEGKCSDVGGNVSCSCLAGYYGDRCEQKECKQPLRLGVENGEIPDSQILASSEYDANHGAVNSRLNFRAQGRRQGAWSSRRNDLNQWLQVNFVRQATVNEILTQGRSNADQCVTSYSVSYSNDGLNFFAYRVNGVVKVFRGNRDRSIVVRQSVSPVIVTKYIRIHPKQWHGHISMRAQGKRQGAWSARRNDLNQWLQVNFVLQATVTEILTQGRSNADQWVTSYTVSYSNDGLNFFAYRVNGVVKVFLGNRDRSTVVRQSVSPVIVTKYIRIHPKQWHGHISMRVGFRGCLKGNL
;
A
#
# COMPACT_ATOMS: atom_id res chain seq x y z
N GLN A 1 13.36 -12.64 -44.02
CA GLN A 1 12.84 -13.45 -42.91
C GLN A 1 12.73 -12.55 -41.68
N PRO A 2 11.62 -12.55 -40.92
CA PRO A 2 11.36 -11.54 -39.88
C PRO A 2 12.45 -11.43 -38.80
N CYS A 3 13.20 -12.50 -38.53
CA CYS A 3 14.29 -12.54 -37.56
C CYS A 3 15.68 -12.21 -38.14
N ALA A 4 15.81 -11.86 -39.43
CA ALA A 4 17.12 -11.67 -40.08
C ALA A 4 17.90 -10.44 -39.58
N GLU A 5 17.21 -9.42 -39.03
CA GLU A 5 17.84 -8.19 -38.52
C GLU A 5 18.06 -8.19 -37.00
N GLU A 6 17.99 -9.35 -36.34
CA GLU A 6 18.07 -9.49 -34.88
C GLU A 6 17.20 -8.47 -34.12
N PRO A 7 15.87 -8.47 -34.35
CA PRO A 7 14.97 -7.46 -33.77
C PRO A 7 14.88 -7.54 -32.23
N CYS A 8 15.22 -8.68 -31.63
CA CYS A 8 15.23 -8.88 -30.19
C CYS A 8 16.55 -8.39 -29.58
N LYS A 9 16.46 -7.44 -28.64
CA LYS A 9 17.59 -6.87 -27.89
C LYS A 9 18.02 -7.78 -26.75
N ASN A 10 19.17 -7.47 -26.15
CA ASN A 10 19.68 -8.13 -24.94
C ASN A 10 19.69 -9.67 -25.05
N GLU A 11 20.14 -10.17 -26.20
CA GLU A 11 20.26 -11.62 -26.49
C GLU A 11 18.93 -12.38 -26.42
N GLY A 12 17.79 -11.68 -26.62
CA GLY A 12 16.49 -12.31 -26.75
C GLY A 12 16.39 -13.23 -27.98
N LYS A 13 15.75 -14.38 -27.82
CA LYS A 13 15.58 -15.36 -28.91
C LYS A 13 14.39 -14.97 -29.79
N CYS A 14 14.65 -14.73 -31.08
CA CYS A 14 13.62 -14.41 -32.07
C CYS A 14 12.95 -15.67 -32.62
N SER A 15 11.63 -15.66 -32.75
CA SER A 15 10.83 -16.66 -33.46
C SER A 15 9.84 -16.02 -34.42
N ASP A 16 9.62 -16.67 -35.56
CA ASP A 16 8.60 -16.30 -36.55
C ASP A 16 7.30 -17.04 -36.23
N VAL A 17 6.25 -16.30 -35.88
CA VAL A 17 4.92 -16.85 -35.57
C VAL A 17 3.93 -16.23 -36.55
N GLY A 18 3.62 -16.95 -37.63
CA GLY A 18 2.64 -16.52 -38.63
C GLY A 18 3.05 -15.28 -39.41
N GLY A 19 4.34 -15.06 -39.66
CA GLY A 19 4.87 -13.90 -40.37
C GLY A 19 5.16 -12.69 -39.48
N ASN A 20 4.93 -12.81 -38.16
CA ASN A 20 5.25 -11.79 -37.17
C ASN A 20 6.44 -12.19 -36.29
N VAL A 21 7.21 -11.18 -35.87
CA VAL A 21 8.33 -11.33 -34.93
C VAL A 21 7.79 -11.53 -33.51
N SER A 22 8.23 -12.60 -32.86
CA SER A 22 8.03 -12.82 -31.43
C SER A 22 9.39 -12.97 -30.74
N CYS A 23 9.60 -12.27 -29.62
CA CYS A 23 10.85 -12.33 -28.86
C CYS A 23 10.65 -13.08 -27.54
N SER A 24 11.46 -14.11 -27.32
CA SER A 24 11.60 -14.78 -26.03
C SER A 24 12.78 -14.19 -25.27
N CYS A 25 12.53 -13.45 -24.20
CA CYS A 25 13.58 -12.74 -23.47
C CYS A 25 14.34 -13.64 -22.50
N LEU A 26 15.65 -13.38 -22.37
CA LEU A 26 16.46 -13.96 -21.30
C LEU A 26 15.98 -13.47 -19.93
N ALA A 27 16.26 -14.28 -18.90
CA ALA A 27 15.96 -13.93 -17.52
C ALA A 27 16.57 -12.56 -17.17
N GLY A 28 15.76 -11.65 -16.62
CA GLY A 28 16.19 -10.29 -16.35
C GLY A 28 15.94 -9.31 -17.48
N TYR A 29 15.28 -9.70 -18.59
CA TYR A 29 14.85 -8.79 -19.65
C TYR A 29 13.39 -9.00 -20.05
N TYR A 30 12.74 -7.94 -20.50
CA TYR A 30 11.32 -7.96 -20.87
C TYR A 30 11.00 -6.85 -21.89
N GLY A 31 9.76 -6.84 -22.39
CA GLY A 31 9.32 -6.00 -23.52
C GLY A 31 9.18 -6.83 -24.80
N ASP A 32 8.47 -6.29 -25.80
CA ASP A 32 8.15 -7.02 -27.04
C ASP A 32 9.42 -7.34 -27.86
N ARG A 33 10.51 -6.62 -27.62
CA ARG A 33 11.84 -6.86 -28.19
C ARG A 33 12.91 -7.06 -27.11
N CYS A 34 12.55 -7.41 -25.88
CA CYS A 34 13.48 -7.62 -24.77
C CYS A 34 14.36 -6.42 -24.45
N GLU A 35 13.92 -5.21 -24.80
CA GLU A 35 14.69 -3.98 -24.70
C GLU A 35 14.81 -3.45 -23.25
N GLN A 36 14.03 -4.01 -22.32
CA GLN A 36 13.95 -3.52 -20.94
C GLN A 36 14.63 -4.50 -19.99
N LYS A 37 15.46 -3.98 -19.07
CA LYS A 37 16.19 -4.77 -18.08
C LYS A 37 15.47 -4.77 -16.74
N GLU A 38 15.28 -5.94 -16.15
CA GLU A 38 14.76 -6.14 -14.79
C GLU A 38 15.68 -5.39 -13.82
N CYS A 39 15.12 -4.48 -13.02
CA CYS A 39 15.92 -3.70 -12.08
C CYS A 39 16.21 -4.53 -10.82
N LYS A 40 17.33 -4.20 -10.14
CA LYS A 40 17.85 -4.90 -8.95
C LYS A 40 16.88 -5.03 -7.77
N GLN A 41 15.76 -4.28 -7.76
CA GLN A 41 14.76 -4.31 -6.69
C GLN A 41 13.35 -4.57 -7.24
N PRO A 42 12.83 -5.80 -7.12
CA PRO A 42 11.50 -6.14 -7.60
C PRO A 42 10.42 -5.45 -6.77
N LEU A 43 9.53 -4.73 -7.45
CA LEU A 43 8.27 -4.21 -6.93
C LEU A 43 7.29 -5.38 -6.81
N ARG A 44 6.85 -5.69 -5.59
CA ARG A 44 5.79 -6.69 -5.33
C ARG A 44 4.84 -6.14 -4.28
N LEU A 45 3.78 -5.50 -4.75
CA LEU A 45 2.77 -4.81 -3.94
C LEU A 45 1.45 -5.58 -3.97
N GLY A 46 0.80 -5.78 -2.82
CA GLY A 46 -0.55 -6.40 -2.69
C GLY A 46 -0.53 -7.94 -2.65
N VAL A 47 -1.66 -8.65 -2.71
CA VAL A 47 -2.75 -8.66 -1.72
C VAL A 47 -2.69 -10.04 -1.05
N GLU A 48 -2.36 -10.11 0.24
CA GLU A 48 -2.40 -11.36 1.02
C GLU A 48 -2.92 -11.09 2.44
N ASN A 49 -3.65 -12.07 2.98
CA ASN A 49 -4.12 -12.15 4.35
C ASN A 49 -2.97 -12.62 5.25
N GLY A 50 -2.82 -12.04 6.43
CA GLY A 50 -1.84 -12.55 7.39
C GLY A 50 -1.81 -11.73 8.67
N GLU A 51 -1.86 -12.43 9.78
CA GLU A 51 -1.70 -11.92 11.13
C GLU A 51 -0.30 -11.35 11.33
N ILE A 52 -0.18 -10.32 12.17
CA ILE A 52 1.09 -9.67 12.50
C ILE A 52 1.59 -10.35 13.79
N PRO A 53 2.73 -11.07 13.78
CA PRO A 53 3.32 -11.64 14.99
C PRO A 53 3.74 -10.57 16.00
N ASP A 54 3.85 -10.91 17.28
CA ASP A 54 4.28 -9.96 18.34
C ASP A 54 5.66 -9.37 18.07
N SER A 55 6.59 -10.16 17.49
CA SER A 55 7.93 -9.71 17.10
C SER A 55 7.96 -8.58 16.07
N GLN A 56 6.82 -8.29 15.44
CA GLN A 56 6.69 -7.26 14.41
C GLN A 56 6.16 -5.93 14.95
N ILE A 57 5.89 -5.84 16.25
CA ILE A 57 5.38 -4.64 16.91
C ILE A 57 6.48 -4.10 17.82
N LEU A 58 6.94 -2.88 17.55
CA LEU A 58 8.03 -2.23 18.29
C LEU A 58 7.60 -0.83 18.71
N ALA A 59 8.29 -0.24 19.68
CA ALA A 59 8.10 1.14 20.06
C ALA A 59 9.45 1.84 20.30
N SER A 60 9.44 3.17 20.26
CA SER A 60 10.57 4.00 20.63
C SER A 60 11.01 3.80 22.07
N SER A 61 10.04 3.58 22.96
CA SER A 61 10.24 3.34 24.39
C SER A 61 9.01 2.69 24.99
N GLU A 62 9.18 2.08 26.16
CA GLU A 62 8.11 1.44 26.93
C GLU A 62 8.21 1.93 28.38
N TYR A 63 7.07 2.22 29.01
CA TYR A 63 7.00 2.67 30.41
C TYR A 63 7.71 1.69 31.34
N ASP A 64 7.36 0.42 31.20
CA ASP A 64 7.99 -0.75 31.81
C ASP A 64 7.63 -2.01 30.98
N ALA A 65 8.11 -3.17 31.42
CA ALA A 65 7.82 -4.46 30.76
C ALA A 65 6.31 -4.82 30.72
N ASN A 66 5.49 -4.21 31.58
CA ASN A 66 4.06 -4.45 31.64
C ASN A 66 3.27 -3.57 30.65
N HIS A 67 3.86 -2.52 30.08
CA HIS A 67 3.26 -1.60 29.11
C HIS A 67 3.92 -1.70 27.72
N GLY A 68 4.42 -2.88 27.36
CA GLY A 68 5.20 -3.06 26.15
C GLY A 68 4.41 -2.87 24.85
N ALA A 69 5.13 -2.71 23.74
CA ALA A 69 4.60 -2.44 22.41
C ALA A 69 3.56 -3.47 21.97
N VAL A 70 3.76 -4.75 22.32
CA VAL A 70 2.84 -5.85 22.01
C VAL A 70 1.43 -5.68 22.59
N ASN A 71 1.27 -4.88 23.65
CA ASN A 71 -0.04 -4.55 24.22
C ASN A 71 -0.82 -3.55 23.36
N SER A 72 -0.21 -3.02 22.28
CA SER A 72 -0.86 -2.07 21.38
C SER A 72 -1.90 -2.72 20.46
N ARG A 73 -2.17 -4.02 20.55
CA ARG A 73 -3.20 -4.65 19.73
C ARG A 73 -4.59 -4.09 20.08
N LEU A 74 -5.42 -3.82 19.08
CA LEU A 74 -6.80 -3.38 19.32
C LEU A 74 -7.53 -4.36 20.23
N ASN A 75 -8.38 -3.82 21.10
CA ASN A 75 -9.16 -4.53 22.09
C ASN A 75 -8.36 -5.33 23.14
N PHE A 76 -7.02 -5.22 23.16
CA PHE A 76 -6.21 -5.82 24.21
C PHE A 76 -6.68 -5.33 25.58
N ARG A 77 -7.05 -6.25 26.47
CA ARG A 77 -7.46 -5.93 27.84
C ARG A 77 -6.30 -6.27 28.78
N ALA A 78 -6.14 -5.48 29.84
CA ALA A 78 -5.18 -5.77 30.89
C ALA A 78 -5.45 -7.18 31.46
N GLN A 79 -4.40 -7.99 31.60
CA GLN A 79 -4.48 -9.35 32.10
C GLN A 79 -3.21 -9.69 32.89
N GLY A 80 -3.39 -10.11 34.14
CA GLY A 80 -2.28 -10.34 35.06
C GLY A 80 -1.43 -9.06 35.21
N ARG A 81 -0.13 -9.17 34.92
CA ARG A 81 0.78 -8.02 34.98
C ARG A 81 0.67 -7.10 33.76
N ARG A 82 0.24 -7.60 32.59
CA ARG A 82 0.17 -6.82 31.34
C ARG A 82 -0.91 -5.75 31.44
N GLN A 83 -0.52 -4.52 31.13
CA GLN A 83 -1.38 -3.35 31.18
C GLN A 83 -2.07 -3.10 29.86
N GLY A 84 -3.20 -2.40 29.89
CA GLY A 84 -4.19 -2.35 28.81
C GLY A 84 -3.82 -1.69 27.49
N ALA A 85 -2.54 -1.35 27.26
CA ALA A 85 -2.00 -0.79 26.02
C ALA A 85 -0.47 -0.76 26.07
N TRP A 86 0.16 -0.45 24.92
CA TRP A 86 1.49 0.15 24.93
C TRP A 86 1.41 1.53 25.60
N SER A 87 2.39 1.86 26.45
CA SER A 87 2.60 3.21 26.97
C SER A 87 4.08 3.57 26.85
N SER A 88 4.37 4.78 26.40
CA SER A 88 5.76 5.23 26.25
C SER A 88 6.44 5.40 27.61
N ARG A 89 7.77 5.48 27.62
CA ARG A 89 8.52 5.81 28.84
C ARG A 89 8.44 7.28 29.22
N ARG A 90 8.39 8.13 28.19
CA ARG A 90 8.37 9.59 28.33
C ARG A 90 7.24 10.16 27.49
N ASN A 91 6.64 11.24 27.99
CA ASN A 91 5.60 12.00 27.29
C ASN A 91 6.23 13.15 26.49
N ASP A 92 6.86 12.82 25.37
CA ASP A 92 7.48 13.79 24.46
C ASP A 92 7.15 13.47 22.99
N LEU A 93 7.56 14.36 22.08
CA LEU A 93 7.26 14.24 20.65
C LEU A 93 8.16 13.24 19.90
N ASN A 94 9.13 12.62 20.57
CA ASN A 94 10.06 11.66 19.97
C ASN A 94 9.59 10.22 20.11
N GLN A 95 8.35 10.01 20.56
CA GLN A 95 7.77 8.69 20.72
C GLN A 95 7.19 8.17 19.40
N TRP A 96 7.29 6.86 19.18
CA TRP A 96 6.63 6.19 18.08
C TRP A 96 6.25 4.75 18.42
N LEU A 97 5.16 4.28 17.81
CA LEU A 97 4.77 2.87 17.77
C LEU A 97 4.92 2.39 16.32
N GLN A 98 5.69 1.32 16.11
CA GLN A 98 5.98 0.74 14.81
C GLN A 98 5.27 -0.60 14.64
N VAL A 99 4.76 -0.82 13.43
CA VAL A 99 4.22 -2.11 13.00
C VAL A 99 4.91 -2.52 11.70
N ASN A 100 5.49 -3.71 11.68
CA ASN A 100 5.96 -4.39 10.48
C ASN A 100 4.89 -5.38 9.99
N PHE A 101 4.50 -5.29 8.73
CA PHE A 101 3.52 -6.17 8.13
C PHE A 101 4.11 -7.49 7.62
N VAL A 102 5.44 -7.71 7.79
CA VAL A 102 6.25 -8.83 7.26
C VAL A 102 6.38 -8.79 5.74
N ARG A 103 5.24 -8.61 5.06
CA ARG A 103 5.12 -8.42 3.62
C ARG A 103 4.53 -7.04 3.34
N GLN A 104 4.77 -6.52 2.15
CA GLN A 104 4.30 -5.21 1.78
C GLN A 104 2.76 -5.16 1.77
N ALA A 105 2.20 -4.19 2.49
CA ALA A 105 0.77 -4.06 2.73
C ALA A 105 0.24 -2.72 2.22
N THR A 106 -1.00 -2.73 1.74
CA THR A 106 -1.76 -1.52 1.45
C THR A 106 -2.49 -1.08 2.72
N VAL A 107 -2.10 0.06 3.28
CA VAL A 107 -2.72 0.70 4.44
C VAL A 107 -3.66 1.80 3.95
N ASN A 108 -4.95 1.52 4.04
CA ASN A 108 -6.04 2.45 3.69
C ASN A 108 -6.81 2.95 4.93
N GLU A 109 -6.60 2.33 6.08
CA GLU A 109 -7.20 2.73 7.36
C GLU A 109 -6.22 2.53 8.51
N ILE A 110 -6.27 3.46 9.47
CA ILE A 110 -5.60 3.34 10.76
C ILE A 110 -6.65 3.39 11.85
N LEU A 111 -6.63 2.40 12.73
CA LEU A 111 -7.57 2.25 13.82
C LEU A 111 -6.80 2.43 15.13
N THR A 112 -7.36 3.21 16.05
CA THR A 112 -6.72 3.59 17.31
C THR A 112 -7.68 3.49 18.50
N GLN A 113 -7.16 3.12 19.66
CA GLN A 113 -7.83 3.05 20.98
C GLN A 113 -6.89 3.59 22.07
N GLY A 114 -7.45 4.13 23.16
CA GLY A 114 -6.70 4.41 24.39
C GLY A 114 -6.39 3.14 25.19
N ARG A 115 -5.92 3.26 26.44
CA ARG A 115 -5.57 2.14 27.33
C ARG A 115 -6.78 1.53 28.03
N SER A 116 -6.99 0.21 28.00
CA SER A 116 -8.24 -0.37 28.52
C SER A 116 -8.55 -0.11 30.00
N ASN A 117 -7.54 0.10 30.83
CA ASN A 117 -7.66 0.17 32.29
C ASN A 117 -7.20 1.50 32.91
N ALA A 118 -7.01 2.55 32.10
CA ALA A 118 -6.74 3.91 32.58
C ALA A 118 -7.18 4.92 31.52
N ASP A 119 -7.52 6.14 31.94
CA ASP A 119 -7.95 7.21 31.04
C ASP A 119 -6.73 7.89 30.39
N GLN A 120 -6.02 7.11 29.58
CA GLN A 120 -4.80 7.49 28.88
C GLN A 120 -4.95 7.18 27.39
N CYS A 121 -4.74 8.18 26.53
CA CYS A 121 -4.87 8.01 25.09
C CYS A 121 -4.11 9.05 24.27
N VAL A 122 -3.70 8.67 23.07
CA VAL A 122 -3.22 9.61 22.04
C VAL A 122 -4.43 10.25 21.34
N THR A 123 -4.48 11.59 21.35
CA THR A 123 -5.62 12.38 20.83
C THR A 123 -5.36 12.92 19.42
N SER A 124 -4.09 13.03 19.00
CA SER A 124 -3.70 13.24 17.61
C SER A 124 -2.33 12.65 17.32
N TYR A 125 -2.09 12.28 16.06
CA TYR A 125 -0.84 11.64 15.63
C TYR A 125 -0.53 11.92 14.16
N SER A 126 0.75 11.81 13.79
CA SER A 126 1.16 11.71 12.39
C SER A 126 1.65 10.30 12.08
N VAL A 127 1.76 9.96 10.81
CA VAL A 127 2.22 8.64 10.36
C VAL A 127 3.47 8.80 9.51
N SER A 128 4.45 7.94 9.69
CA SER A 128 5.48 7.70 8.69
C SER A 128 5.47 6.25 8.26
N TYR A 129 6.07 5.97 7.10
CA TYR A 129 6.10 4.63 6.53
C TYR A 129 7.47 4.34 5.89
N SER A 130 7.80 3.06 5.75
CA SER A 130 9.09 2.61 5.22
C SER A 130 8.97 1.24 4.54
N ASN A 131 9.84 0.95 3.57
CA ASN A 131 9.96 -0.36 2.95
C ASN A 131 11.24 -1.13 3.35
N ASP A 132 12.18 -0.46 4.01
CA ASP A 132 13.46 -1.03 4.46
C ASP A 132 13.58 -1.10 5.99
N GLY A 133 12.69 -0.43 6.73
CA GLY A 133 12.72 -0.36 8.20
C GLY A 133 13.77 0.60 8.74
N LEU A 134 14.49 1.31 7.87
CA LEU A 134 15.56 2.25 8.21
C LEU A 134 15.15 3.68 7.85
N ASN A 135 14.71 3.89 6.60
CA ASN A 135 14.35 5.18 6.06
C ASN A 135 12.82 5.36 6.13
N PHE A 136 12.37 6.26 6.99
CA PHE A 136 10.95 6.55 7.17
C PHE A 136 10.55 7.87 6.53
N PHE A 137 9.51 7.83 5.71
CA PHE A 137 8.94 8.99 5.05
C PHE A 137 7.64 9.41 5.74
N ALA A 138 7.52 10.69 6.06
CA ALA A 138 6.29 11.23 6.63
C ALA A 138 5.13 11.12 5.62
N TYR A 139 3.96 10.69 6.09
CA TYR A 139 2.74 10.70 5.29
C TYR A 139 2.24 12.14 5.11
N ARG A 140 2.21 12.58 3.85
CA ARG A 140 1.87 13.94 3.45
C ARG A 140 0.66 13.95 2.53
N VAL A 141 -0.19 14.96 2.69
CA VAL A 141 -1.30 15.27 1.78
C VAL A 141 -1.08 16.71 1.32
N ASN A 142 -1.02 16.93 0.00
CA ASN A 142 -0.72 18.23 -0.61
C ASN A 142 0.57 18.86 -0.05
N GLY A 143 1.64 18.06 0.07
CA GLY A 143 2.94 18.50 0.58
C GLY A 143 3.05 18.66 2.10
N VAL A 144 1.93 18.70 2.83
CA VAL A 144 1.91 18.91 4.29
C VAL A 144 1.81 17.59 5.04
N VAL A 145 2.55 17.44 6.15
CA VAL A 145 2.45 16.24 7.01
C VAL A 145 1.03 16.13 7.55
N LYS A 146 0.37 15.01 7.25
CA LYS A 146 -1.00 14.81 7.70
C LYS A 146 -1.02 14.46 9.18
N VAL A 147 -1.71 15.29 9.95
CA VAL A 147 -2.10 14.98 11.33
C VAL A 147 -3.49 14.35 11.31
N PHE A 148 -3.58 13.17 11.92
CA PHE A 148 -4.80 12.40 12.11
C PHE A 148 -5.36 12.65 13.50
N ARG A 149 -6.69 12.63 13.61
CA ARG A 149 -7.36 12.65 14.91
C ARG A 149 -7.32 11.24 15.54
N GLY A 150 -6.87 11.19 16.78
CA GLY A 150 -6.88 10.00 17.63
C GLY A 150 -8.12 9.93 18.53
N ASN A 151 -7.94 9.33 19.70
CA ASN A 151 -9.01 9.00 20.63
C ASN A 151 -9.40 10.19 21.52
N ARG A 152 -10.60 10.12 22.12
CA ARG A 152 -11.05 11.02 23.20
C ARG A 152 -11.32 10.27 24.50
N ASP A 153 -11.25 8.94 24.45
CA ASP A 153 -11.57 8.05 25.54
C ASP A 153 -10.73 6.77 25.41
N ARG A 154 -10.85 5.89 26.41
CA ARG A 154 -10.07 4.66 26.48
C ARG A 154 -10.55 3.51 25.59
N SER A 155 -11.82 3.47 25.19
CA SER A 155 -12.48 2.24 24.71
C SER A 155 -12.89 2.28 23.24
N ILE A 156 -13.31 3.44 22.75
CA ILE A 156 -13.91 3.58 21.42
C ILE A 156 -12.81 3.52 20.36
N VAL A 157 -12.97 2.62 19.38
CA VAL A 157 -12.10 2.55 18.23
C VAL A 157 -12.34 3.75 17.32
N VAL A 158 -11.35 4.64 17.22
CA VAL A 158 -11.33 5.72 16.24
C VAL A 158 -10.71 5.22 14.95
N ARG A 159 -11.44 5.35 13.84
CA ARG A 159 -11.00 4.97 12.49
C ARG A 159 -10.63 6.20 11.69
N GLN A 160 -9.48 6.16 11.04
CA GLN A 160 -9.03 7.21 10.13
C GLN A 160 -8.72 6.64 8.77
N SER A 161 -9.35 7.18 7.74
CA SER A 161 -9.06 6.82 6.35
C SER A 161 -7.74 7.43 5.90
N VAL A 162 -6.94 6.63 5.20
CA VAL A 162 -5.66 7.01 4.61
C VAL A 162 -5.87 7.15 3.11
N SER A 163 -5.98 8.39 2.65
CA SER A 163 -6.12 8.74 1.23
C SER A 163 -5.18 9.91 0.90
N PRO A 164 -4.18 9.73 0.00
CA PRO A 164 -3.86 8.52 -0.78
C PRO A 164 -3.45 7.30 0.07
N VAL A 165 -3.73 6.08 -0.39
CA VAL A 165 -3.36 4.87 0.38
C VAL A 165 -1.85 4.70 0.45
N ILE A 166 -1.34 4.19 1.56
CA ILE A 166 0.09 3.93 1.75
C ILE A 166 0.37 2.48 1.39
N VAL A 167 1.38 2.22 0.56
CA VAL A 167 1.84 0.85 0.29
C VAL A 167 3.23 0.65 0.88
N THR A 168 3.30 -0.10 1.99
CA THR A 168 4.49 -0.11 2.87
C THR A 168 4.67 -1.43 3.59
N LYS A 169 5.91 -1.75 4.01
CA LYS A 169 6.17 -2.84 4.96
C LYS A 169 6.08 -2.38 6.41
N TYR A 170 6.42 -1.13 6.67
CA TYR A 170 6.46 -0.56 8.02
C TYR A 170 5.58 0.68 8.09
N ILE A 171 4.86 0.83 9.20
CA ILE A 171 4.30 2.12 9.62
C ILE A 171 4.86 2.49 10.99
N ARG A 172 5.06 3.78 11.23
CA ARG A 172 5.24 4.37 12.55
C ARG A 172 4.12 5.38 12.81
N ILE A 173 3.46 5.23 13.94
CA ILE A 173 2.53 6.23 14.46
C ILE A 173 3.30 7.09 15.45
N HIS A 174 3.28 8.41 15.23
CA HIS A 174 3.98 9.40 16.03
C HIS A 174 2.96 10.25 16.77
N PRO A 175 2.78 10.07 18.10
CA PRO A 175 1.90 10.90 18.91
C PRO A 175 2.24 12.39 18.76
N LYS A 176 1.20 13.22 18.66
CA LYS A 176 1.31 14.69 18.60
C LYS A 176 0.63 15.38 19.77
N GLN A 177 -0.48 14.81 20.24
CA GLN A 177 -1.16 15.22 21.47
C GLN A 177 -1.72 13.99 22.17
N TRP A 178 -1.89 14.06 23.49
CA TRP A 178 -2.40 12.98 24.32
C TRP A 178 -3.16 13.51 25.54
N HIS A 179 -3.96 12.63 26.14
CA HIS A 179 -4.62 12.86 27.42
C HIS A 179 -4.05 11.89 28.46
N GLY A 180 -3.65 12.40 29.63
CA GLY A 180 -3.05 11.64 30.73
C GLY A 180 -1.62 11.16 30.44
N HIS A 181 -1.45 10.25 29.48
CA HIS A 181 -0.17 9.69 29.07
C HIS A 181 -0.22 9.29 27.59
N ILE A 182 0.94 9.25 26.92
CA ILE A 182 1.06 8.59 25.62
C ILE A 182 0.85 7.09 25.85
N SER A 183 -0.37 6.66 25.55
CA SER A 183 -0.78 5.26 25.57
C SER A 183 -1.67 5.01 24.36
N MET A 184 -1.46 3.90 23.67
CA MET A 184 -2.29 3.57 22.52
C MET A 184 -2.32 2.09 22.21
N ARG A 185 -3.49 1.66 21.76
CA ARG A 185 -3.69 0.47 20.95
C ARG A 185 -3.94 0.91 19.52
N ALA A 186 -3.28 0.31 18.55
CA ALA A 186 -3.45 0.65 17.16
C ALA A 186 -3.28 -0.55 16.23
N GLN A 187 -3.92 -0.45 15.08
CA GLN A 187 -3.76 -1.40 13.99
C GLN A 187 -3.81 -0.65 12.65
N GLY A 188 -2.78 -0.86 11.82
CA GLY A 188 -2.90 -0.63 10.39
C GLY A 188 -3.72 -1.77 9.80
N LYS A 189 -4.92 -1.50 9.28
CA LYS A 189 -5.77 -2.58 8.79
C LYS A 189 -5.30 -3.04 7.41
N ARG A 190 -4.98 -4.33 7.28
CA ARG A 190 -4.85 -5.03 5.98
C ARG A 190 -6.22 -5.34 5.37
N GLN A 191 -7.27 -5.33 6.19
CA GLN A 191 -8.61 -5.76 5.82
C GLN A 191 -9.45 -4.60 5.27
N GLY A 192 -9.42 -4.49 3.96
CA GLY A 192 -10.43 -3.74 3.22
C GLY A 192 -10.03 -3.65 1.77
N ALA A 193 -10.95 -3.97 0.86
CA ALA A 193 -10.90 -3.32 -0.43
C ALA A 193 -11.00 -1.81 -0.20
N TRP A 194 -10.32 -1.02 -1.02
CA TRP A 194 -10.77 0.34 -1.22
C TRP A 194 -12.20 0.27 -1.74
N SER A 195 -13.14 0.87 -1.04
CA SER A 195 -14.51 1.05 -1.48
C SER A 195 -14.73 2.53 -1.69
N ALA A 196 -15.23 2.91 -2.86
CA ALA A 196 -15.56 4.30 -3.11
C ALA A 196 -16.64 4.80 -2.14
N ARG A 197 -16.77 6.11 -1.98
CA ARG A 197 -17.91 6.66 -1.22
C ARG A 197 -19.21 6.60 -2.03
N ARG A 198 -19.08 6.76 -3.35
CA ARG A 198 -20.19 6.77 -4.31
C ARG A 198 -19.82 5.89 -5.50
N ASN A 199 -20.83 5.30 -6.13
CA ASN A 199 -20.66 4.52 -7.35
C ASN A 199 -20.85 5.43 -8.56
N ASP A 200 -19.79 6.13 -8.96
CA ASP A 200 -19.77 6.99 -10.14
C ASP A 200 -18.42 6.91 -10.88
N LEU A 201 -18.36 7.46 -12.09
CA LEU A 201 -17.17 7.40 -12.95
C LEU A 201 -16.05 8.38 -12.54
N ASN A 202 -16.25 9.19 -11.51
CA ASN A 202 -15.28 10.18 -11.05
C ASN A 202 -14.39 9.64 -9.91
N GLN A 203 -14.62 8.39 -9.49
CA GLN A 203 -13.85 7.76 -8.43
C GLN A 203 -12.47 7.32 -8.92
N TRP A 204 -11.48 7.42 -8.04
CA TRP A 204 -10.16 6.86 -8.29
C TRP A 204 -9.50 6.40 -7.00
N LEU A 205 -8.66 5.37 -7.13
CA LEU A 205 -7.75 4.91 -6.08
C LEU A 205 -6.33 5.31 -6.45
N GLN A 206 -5.71 6.21 -5.67
CA GLN A 206 -4.33 6.64 -5.86
C GLN A 206 -3.37 5.88 -4.96
N VAL A 207 -2.28 5.41 -5.55
CA VAL A 207 -1.16 4.78 -4.88
C VAL A 207 0.09 5.63 -5.10
N ASN A 208 0.85 5.83 -4.02
CA ASN A 208 2.16 6.50 -4.03
C ASN A 208 3.25 5.46 -3.77
N PHE A 209 4.17 5.30 -4.72
CA PHE A 209 5.30 4.36 -4.65
C PHE A 209 6.51 4.93 -3.91
N VAL A 210 6.51 6.24 -3.58
CA VAL A 210 7.56 6.96 -2.84
C VAL A 210 8.81 7.17 -3.70
N LEU A 211 9.39 6.08 -4.20
CA LEU A 211 10.42 6.06 -5.22
C LEU A 211 9.80 5.95 -6.61
N GLN A 212 10.56 6.31 -7.63
CA GLN A 212 10.13 6.10 -9.01
C GLN A 212 10.06 4.59 -9.27
N ALA A 213 8.87 4.10 -9.59
CA ALA A 213 8.60 2.70 -9.86
C ALA A 213 8.44 2.48 -11.36
N THR A 214 8.99 1.37 -11.85
CA THR A 214 8.64 0.80 -13.16
C THR A 214 7.58 -0.25 -12.92
N VAL A 215 6.36 -0.05 -13.42
CA VAL A 215 5.22 -0.96 -13.24
C VAL A 215 5.05 -1.79 -14.50
N THR A 216 5.12 -3.10 -14.35
CA THR A 216 5.04 -4.10 -15.43
C THR A 216 3.76 -4.94 -15.37
N GLU A 217 3.14 -5.08 -14.19
CA GLU A 217 1.82 -5.72 -14.05
C GLU A 217 0.96 -5.02 -12.99
N ILE A 218 -0.35 -5.04 -13.20
CA ILE A 218 -1.37 -4.62 -12.24
C ILE A 218 -2.14 -5.85 -11.80
N LEU A 219 -2.28 -6.02 -10.49
CA LEU A 219 -3.01 -7.11 -9.86
C LEU A 219 -4.27 -6.55 -9.21
N THR A 220 -5.43 -7.11 -9.49
CA THR A 220 -6.69 -6.70 -8.88
C THR A 220 -7.41 -7.88 -8.25
N GLN A 221 -8.07 -7.65 -7.12
CA GLN A 221 -8.88 -8.63 -6.42
C GLN A 221 -10.12 -7.92 -5.87
N GLY A 222 -11.28 -8.58 -5.86
CA GLY A 222 -12.50 -8.02 -5.27
C GLY A 222 -12.43 -7.90 -3.74
N ARG A 223 -13.48 -7.36 -3.11
CA ARG A 223 -13.57 -7.17 -1.65
C ARG A 223 -13.72 -8.51 -0.92
N SER A 224 -12.86 -8.80 0.05
CA SER A 224 -12.85 -10.12 0.71
C SER A 224 -14.11 -10.46 1.50
N ASN A 225 -14.88 -9.47 1.94
CA ASN A 225 -16.00 -9.66 2.88
C ASN A 225 -17.36 -9.22 2.34
N ALA A 226 -17.48 -8.92 1.04
CA ALA A 226 -18.74 -8.63 0.37
C ALA A 226 -18.58 -8.87 -1.14
N ASP A 227 -19.67 -9.22 -1.82
CA ASP A 227 -19.65 -9.49 -3.28
C ASP A 227 -19.62 -8.20 -4.09
N GLN A 228 -18.48 -7.50 -3.98
CA GLN A 228 -18.23 -6.20 -4.57
C GLN A 228 -16.85 -6.18 -5.22
N TRP A 229 -16.78 -5.82 -6.50
CA TRP A 229 -15.52 -5.76 -7.25
C TRP A 229 -15.60 -4.85 -8.48
N VAL A 230 -14.45 -4.33 -8.92
CA VAL A 230 -14.32 -3.59 -10.20
C VAL A 230 -14.11 -4.59 -11.34
N THR A 231 -14.92 -4.50 -12.40
CA THR A 231 -14.89 -5.40 -13.57
C THR A 231 -14.11 -4.82 -14.75
N SER A 232 -13.95 -3.50 -14.83
CA SER A 232 -13.03 -2.83 -15.77
C SER A 232 -12.56 -1.48 -15.23
N TYR A 233 -11.37 -1.05 -15.64
CA TYR A 233 -10.76 0.20 -15.18
C TYR A 233 -9.78 0.80 -16.19
N THR A 234 -9.52 2.09 -16.07
CA THR A 234 -8.41 2.78 -16.75
C THR A 234 -7.36 3.23 -15.73
N VAL A 235 -6.16 3.55 -16.21
CA VAL A 235 -5.04 3.96 -15.34
C VAL A 235 -4.56 5.35 -15.73
N SER A 236 -4.20 6.16 -14.74
CA SER A 236 -3.37 7.36 -14.96
C SER A 236 -2.18 7.38 -14.02
N TYR A 237 -1.13 8.12 -14.37
CA TYR A 237 0.12 8.14 -13.61
C TYR A 237 0.72 9.54 -13.56
N SER A 238 1.58 9.80 -12.56
CA SER A 238 2.15 11.11 -12.28
C SER A 238 3.48 10.99 -11.54
N ASN A 239 4.43 11.91 -11.79
CA ASN A 239 5.68 12.01 -11.06
C ASN A 239 5.72 13.15 -10.02
N ASP A 240 4.73 14.06 -10.05
CA ASP A 240 4.61 15.20 -9.14
C ASP A 240 3.41 15.07 -8.17
N GLY A 241 2.50 14.13 -8.42
CA GLY A 241 1.28 13.93 -7.63
C GLY A 241 0.19 14.98 -7.89
N LEU A 242 0.40 15.89 -8.85
CA LEU A 242 -0.52 16.97 -9.23
C LEU A 242 -1.07 16.73 -10.64
N ASN A 243 -0.18 16.52 -11.61
CA ASN A 243 -0.52 16.34 -13.02
C ASN A 243 -0.54 14.86 -13.37
N PHE A 244 -1.72 14.34 -13.75
CA PHE A 244 -1.91 12.93 -14.07
C PHE A 244 -2.15 12.72 -15.57
N PHE A 245 -1.38 11.81 -16.16
CA PHE A 245 -1.48 11.42 -17.57
C PHE A 245 -2.17 10.07 -17.70
N ALA A 246 -3.16 9.96 -18.59
CA ALA A 246 -3.82 8.69 -18.87
C ALA A 246 -2.86 7.70 -19.55
N TYR A 247 -2.89 6.44 -19.12
CA TYR A 247 -2.15 5.37 -19.77
C TYR A 247 -2.80 5.00 -21.11
N ARG A 248 -2.01 5.08 -22.18
CA ARG A 248 -2.46 4.89 -23.56
C ARG A 248 -1.63 3.82 -24.25
N VAL A 249 -2.28 3.04 -25.11
CA VAL A 249 -1.66 2.10 -26.03
C VAL A 249 -2.11 2.52 -27.43
N ASN A 250 -1.17 2.76 -28.35
CA ASN A 250 -1.45 3.25 -29.70
C ASN A 250 -2.35 4.50 -29.72
N GLY A 251 -2.07 5.46 -28.82
CA GLY A 251 -2.84 6.71 -28.70
C GLY A 251 -4.20 6.59 -28.00
N VAL A 252 -4.72 5.38 -27.78
CA VAL A 252 -6.03 5.14 -27.14
C VAL A 252 -5.87 4.85 -25.66
N VAL A 253 -6.74 5.41 -24.81
CA VAL A 253 -6.74 5.11 -23.36
C VAL A 253 -7.02 3.62 -23.16
N LYS A 254 -6.07 2.92 -22.53
CA LYS A 254 -6.20 1.48 -22.32
C LYS A 254 -7.23 1.20 -21.22
N VAL A 255 -8.25 0.43 -21.57
CA VAL A 255 -9.17 -0.20 -20.62
C VAL A 255 -8.62 -1.57 -20.25
N PHE A 256 -8.45 -1.81 -18.96
CA PHE A 256 -8.03 -3.08 -18.38
C PHE A 256 -9.25 -3.86 -17.90
N LEU A 257 -9.24 -5.18 -18.09
CA LEU A 257 -10.25 -6.05 -17.50
C LEU A 257 -9.90 -6.31 -16.02
N GLY A 258 -10.91 -6.19 -15.17
CA GLY A 258 -10.83 -6.42 -13.73
C GLY A 258 -11.37 -7.78 -13.33
N ASN A 259 -11.97 -7.83 -12.14
CA ASN A 259 -12.39 -9.07 -11.48
C ASN A 259 -13.79 -9.53 -11.93
N ARG A 260 -14.03 -10.84 -11.79
CA ARG A 260 -15.34 -11.49 -11.97
C ARG A 260 -15.93 -12.03 -10.67
N ASP A 261 -15.14 -12.02 -9.60
CA ASP A 261 -15.50 -12.50 -8.28
C ASP A 261 -14.70 -11.73 -7.20
N ARG A 262 -14.94 -12.05 -5.93
CA ARG A 262 -14.30 -11.40 -4.80
C ARG A 262 -12.89 -11.91 -4.43
N SER A 263 -12.49 -13.08 -4.90
CA SER A 263 -11.39 -13.88 -4.34
C SER A 263 -10.25 -14.15 -5.32
N THR A 264 -10.50 -14.17 -6.62
CA THR A 264 -9.51 -14.46 -7.64
C THR A 264 -8.69 -13.22 -7.94
N VAL A 265 -7.36 -13.36 -7.89
CA VAL A 265 -6.44 -12.29 -8.31
C VAL A 265 -6.36 -12.29 -9.83
N VAL A 266 -6.80 -11.19 -10.45
CA VAL A 266 -6.65 -10.93 -11.89
C VAL A 266 -5.36 -10.16 -12.12
N ARG A 267 -4.58 -10.55 -13.12
CA ARG A 267 -3.30 -9.95 -13.47
C ARG A 267 -3.40 -9.34 -14.86
N GLN A 268 -2.91 -8.13 -15.01
CA GLN A 268 -2.87 -7.42 -16.28
C GLN A 268 -1.44 -6.96 -16.55
N SER A 269 -0.86 -7.42 -17.65
CA SER A 269 0.43 -6.94 -18.11
C SER A 269 0.32 -5.49 -18.60
N VAL A 270 1.37 -4.72 -18.34
CA VAL A 270 1.48 -3.31 -18.73
C VAL A 270 2.62 -3.22 -19.76
N SER A 271 2.24 -3.14 -21.03
CA SER A 271 3.14 -2.89 -22.15
C SER A 271 2.54 -1.77 -23.03
N PRO A 272 3.24 -0.63 -23.23
CA PRO A 272 4.55 -0.28 -22.65
C PRO A 272 4.51 -0.05 -21.13
N VAL A 273 5.63 -0.22 -20.43
CA VAL A 273 5.66 -0.03 -18.96
C VAL A 273 5.34 1.38 -18.51
N ILE A 274 4.83 1.50 -17.28
CA ILE A 274 4.62 2.80 -16.64
C ILE A 274 5.77 3.10 -15.69
N VAL A 275 6.50 4.20 -15.90
CA VAL A 275 7.53 4.70 -14.99
C VAL A 275 6.99 5.89 -14.20
N THR A 276 6.72 5.73 -12.91
CA THR A 276 5.96 6.71 -12.13
C THR A 276 6.21 6.68 -10.62
N LYS A 277 5.95 7.79 -9.91
CA LYS A 277 5.84 7.83 -8.44
C LYS A 277 4.41 7.65 -7.95
N TYR A 278 3.42 8.05 -8.74
CA TYR A 278 2.01 7.98 -8.41
C TYR A 278 1.24 7.26 -9.51
N ILE A 279 0.28 6.42 -9.13
CA ILE A 279 -0.63 5.77 -10.08
C ILE A 279 -2.06 5.87 -9.54
N ARG A 280 -3.02 6.11 -10.43
CA ARG A 280 -4.46 6.10 -10.14
C ARG A 280 -5.14 5.02 -10.95
N ILE A 281 -5.95 4.23 -10.26
CA ILE A 281 -6.92 3.33 -10.89
C ILE A 281 -8.27 4.04 -10.95
N HIS A 282 -8.88 4.09 -12.12
CA HIS A 282 -10.18 4.72 -12.37
C HIS A 282 -11.18 3.64 -12.78
N PRO A 283 -12.08 3.21 -11.88
CA PRO A 283 -13.11 2.23 -12.19
C PRO A 283 -14.00 2.69 -13.35
N LYS A 284 -14.34 1.77 -14.26
CA LYS A 284 -15.26 2.00 -15.38
C LYS A 284 -16.54 1.18 -15.26
N GLN A 285 -16.42 -0.06 -14.77
CA GLN A 285 -17.54 -0.93 -14.48
C GLN A 285 -17.26 -1.71 -13.19
N TRP A 286 -18.32 -2.13 -12.48
CA TRP A 286 -18.23 -2.85 -11.21
C TRP A 286 -19.45 -3.74 -10.98
N HIS A 287 -19.30 -4.70 -10.07
CA HIS A 287 -20.38 -5.51 -9.52
C HIS A 287 -20.68 -5.07 -8.09
N GLY A 288 -21.96 -4.81 -7.79
CA GLY A 288 -22.46 -4.42 -6.46
C GLY A 288 -22.03 -3.03 -6.00
N HIS A 289 -20.73 -2.81 -5.80
CA HIS A 289 -20.16 -1.53 -5.39
C HIS A 289 -18.73 -1.40 -5.93
N ILE A 290 -18.29 -0.17 -6.23
CA ILE A 290 -16.90 0.11 -6.55
C ILE A 290 -16.05 -0.26 -5.33
N SER A 291 -15.45 -1.43 -5.40
CA SER A 291 -14.59 -1.98 -4.38
C SER A 291 -13.44 -2.73 -5.04
N MET A 292 -12.19 -2.50 -4.64
CA MET A 292 -11.07 -3.31 -5.12
C MET A 292 -9.90 -3.35 -4.14
N ARG A 293 -9.19 -4.47 -4.14
CA ARG A 293 -7.83 -4.60 -3.63
C ARG A 293 -6.91 -4.56 -4.83
N VAL A 294 -5.87 -3.73 -4.79
CA VAL A 294 -4.93 -3.55 -5.90
C VAL A 294 -3.52 -3.88 -5.44
N GLY A 295 -2.75 -4.48 -6.34
CA GLY A 295 -1.34 -4.75 -6.24
C GLY A 295 -0.62 -4.39 -7.53
N PHE A 296 0.70 -4.28 -7.46
CA PHE A 296 1.56 -3.91 -8.59
C PHE A 296 2.81 -4.78 -8.59
N ARG A 297 3.27 -5.15 -9.78
CA ARG A 297 4.58 -5.77 -10.01
C ARG A 297 5.45 -4.92 -10.93
N GLY A 298 6.76 -5.11 -10.82
CA GLY A 298 7.75 -4.37 -11.59
C GLY A 298 9.00 -4.11 -10.77
N CYS A 299 9.49 -2.88 -10.69
CA CYS A 299 10.71 -2.51 -9.98
C CYS A 299 10.67 -1.13 -9.33
N LEU A 300 11.46 -0.90 -8.28
CA LEU A 300 11.75 0.44 -7.74
C LEU A 300 13.14 0.91 -8.20
N LYS A 301 13.24 2.18 -8.60
CA LYS A 301 14.51 2.82 -8.90
C LYS A 301 15.10 3.33 -7.58
N GLY A 302 16.06 2.60 -7.02
CA GLY A 302 16.92 3.08 -5.94
C GLY A 302 17.94 4.09 -6.47
N ASN A 303 18.33 5.05 -5.63
CA ASN A 303 19.55 5.83 -5.90
C ASN A 303 20.70 4.84 -6.08
N LEU A 304 21.51 5.07 -7.11
CA LEU A 304 22.82 4.43 -7.29
C LEU A 304 23.65 4.57 -6.02
#